data_AF-A0A511N5X9-F1
#
_entry.id   AF-A0A511N5X9-F1
#
_cell.length_a   1.000
_cell.length_b   1.000
_cell.length_c   1.000
_cell.angle_alpha   90.00
_cell.angle_beta   90.00
_cell.angle_gamma   90.00
#
_symmetry.space_group_name_H-M   'P 1'
#
loop_
_entity.id
_entity.type
_entity.pdbx_description
1 polymer ?
#
loop_
_entity_poly.entity_id
_entity_poly.type
_entity_poly.pdbx_seq_one_letter_code
_entity_poly.pdbx_strand_id
1 'polypeptide(L)'
;MPVLKWIGRKVLALIGAALVVAVAFAVMELWDGSSLLFSHTVEGLITAGFFALYIGSLPALVTTGLSDAISPAFGNARRTSALVIHLLGGFLVMFALLGFRPRLSSDDWFFVGLSMGAALVFFLIDERLRPRLQPR
;
A
#
# COMPACT_ATOMS: atom_id res chain seq x y z
N MET A 1 -14.01 -16.35 -7.91
CA MET A 1 -12.58 -16.66 -8.16
C MET A 1 -12.12 -17.62 -7.07
N PRO A 2 -11.30 -18.65 -7.37
CA PRO A 2 -10.75 -19.52 -6.33
C PRO A 2 -9.99 -18.70 -5.27
N VAL A 3 -10.16 -19.03 -3.99
CA VAL A 3 -9.54 -18.30 -2.85
C VAL A 3 -8.03 -18.18 -3.03
N LEU A 4 -7.36 -19.25 -3.49
CA LEU A 4 -5.92 -19.26 -3.71
C LEU A 4 -5.45 -18.22 -4.74
N LYS A 5 -6.21 -18.04 -5.83
CA LYS A 5 -5.94 -17.01 -6.85
C LYS A 5 -6.16 -15.60 -6.29
N TRP A 6 -7.14 -15.45 -5.40
CA TRP A 6 -7.38 -14.17 -4.71
C TRP A 6 -6.21 -13.82 -3.81
N ILE A 7 -5.78 -14.74 -2.96
CA ILE A 7 -4.66 -14.55 -2.04
C ILE A 7 -3.37 -14.27 -2.83
N GLY A 8 -3.03 -15.09 -3.82
CA GLY A 8 -1.81 -14.92 -4.61
C GLY A 8 -1.72 -13.54 -5.27
N ARG A 9 -2.85 -13.04 -5.77
CA ARG A 9 -2.94 -11.67 -6.30
C ARG A 9 -2.66 -10.60 -5.25
N LYS A 10 -3.21 -10.73 -4.03
CA LYS A 10 -2.98 -9.77 -2.94
C LYS A 10 -1.54 -9.78 -2.47
N VAL A 11 -0.94 -10.97 -2.37
CA VAL A 11 0.47 -11.13 -2.02
C VAL A 11 1.37 -10.43 -3.03
N LEU A 12 1.13 -10.60 -4.33
CA LEU A 12 1.91 -9.89 -5.36
C LEU A 12 1.75 -8.37 -5.30
N ALA A 13 0.52 -7.89 -5.06
CA ALA A 13 0.25 -6.47 -4.87
C ALA A 13 0.94 -5.90 -3.61
N LEU A 14 0.95 -6.66 -2.51
CA LEU A 14 1.66 -6.32 -1.28
C LEU A 14 3.17 -6.22 -1.50
N ILE A 15 3.76 -7.20 -2.19
CA ILE A 15 5.20 -7.20 -2.51
C ILE A 15 5.55 -5.97 -3.35
N GLY A 16 4.75 -5.64 -4.37
CA GLY A 16 4.99 -4.46 -5.20
C GLY A 16 4.88 -3.16 -4.42
N ALA A 17 3.89 -3.03 -3.53
CA ALA A 17 3.76 -1.86 -2.66
C ALA A 17 4.93 -1.73 -1.68
N ALA A 18 5.34 -2.83 -1.06
CA ALA A 18 6.47 -2.87 -0.13
C ALA A 18 7.80 -2.52 -0.81
N LEU A 19 8.00 -2.95 -2.07
CA LEU A 19 9.17 -2.59 -2.86
C LEU A 19 9.23 -1.07 -3.10
N VAL A 20 8.11 -0.43 -3.42
CA VAL A 20 8.05 1.02 -3.60
C VAL A 20 8.39 1.75 -2.30
N VAL A 21 7.89 1.27 -1.16
CA VAL A 21 8.23 1.83 0.16
C VAL A 21 9.74 1.69 0.41
N ALA A 22 10.30 0.50 0.19
CA ALA A 22 11.72 0.25 0.39
C ALA A 22 12.61 1.14 -0.48
N VAL A 23 12.24 1.32 -1.76
CA VAL A 23 12.95 2.22 -2.68
C VAL A 23 12.84 3.68 -2.23
N ALA A 24 11.67 4.12 -1.76
CA ALA A 24 11.50 5.49 -1.27
C ALA A 24 12.42 5.78 -0.07
N PHE A 25 12.52 4.86 0.90
CA PHE A 25 13.46 4.99 2.02
C PHE A 25 14.91 5.00 1.56
N ALA A 26 15.29 4.14 0.62
CA ALA A 26 16.66 4.12 0.07
C ALA A 26 17.01 5.45 -0.63
N VAL A 27 16.07 6.04 -1.37
CA VAL A 27 16.27 7.35 -2.03
C VAL A 27 16.40 8.48 -1.00
N MET A 28 15.60 8.47 0.06
CA MET A 28 15.73 9.47 1.13
C MET A 28 17.08 9.41 1.82
N GLU A 29 17.55 8.22 2.16
CA GLU A 29 18.85 8.06 2.85
C GLU A 29 20.01 8.58 1.99
N LEU A 30 19.97 8.33 0.68
CA LEU A 30 20.94 8.88 -0.27
C LEU A 30 20.90 10.41 -0.33
N TRP A 31 19.72 11.00 -0.17
CA TRP A 31 19.53 12.45 -0.20
C TRP A 31 20.00 13.13 1.09
N ASP A 32 19.69 12.55 2.24
CA ASP A 32 20.02 13.11 3.56
C ASP A 32 21.50 12.92 3.94
N GLY A 33 22.25 12.10 3.19
CA GLY A 33 23.67 11.85 3.43
C GLY A 33 23.95 11.11 4.76
N SER A 34 22.91 10.70 5.47
CA SER A 34 23.00 9.95 6.71
C SER A 34 23.33 8.49 6.41
N SER A 35 24.60 8.10 6.48
CA SER A 35 25.04 6.71 6.30
C SER A 35 24.67 5.77 7.46
N LEU A 36 23.71 6.16 8.31
CA LEU A 36 23.57 5.65 9.68
C LEU A 36 22.62 4.46 9.82
N LEU A 37 21.73 4.21 8.86
CA LEU A 37 20.83 3.06 8.91
C LEU A 37 21.31 1.91 8.01
N PHE A 38 21.92 2.19 6.85
CA PHE A 38 22.28 1.16 5.88
C PHE A 38 23.66 1.33 5.22
N SER A 39 24.73 1.15 6.00
CA SER A 39 26.06 0.83 5.45
C SER A 39 26.05 -0.42 4.55
N HIS A 40 24.97 -1.21 4.60
CA HIS A 40 24.61 -2.28 3.67
C HIS A 40 23.25 -1.98 3.02
N THR A 41 23.25 -1.22 1.92
CA THR A 41 22.06 -0.69 1.21
C THR A 41 20.99 -1.76 0.90
N VAL A 42 21.40 -3.02 0.74
CA VAL A 42 20.50 -4.16 0.47
C VAL A 42 19.75 -4.59 1.73
N GLU A 43 20.41 -4.65 2.89
CA GLU A 43 19.78 -5.05 4.15
C GLU A 43 18.67 -4.08 4.56
N GLY A 44 18.83 -2.80 4.24
CA GLY A 44 17.79 -1.81 4.51
C GLY A 44 16.61 -1.83 3.61
N LEU A 45 16.84 -2.05 2.33
CA LEU A 45 15.76 -2.27 1.39
C LEU A 45 14.93 -3.50 1.82
N ILE A 46 15.59 -4.58 2.25
CA ILE A 46 14.93 -5.78 2.77
C ILE A 46 14.16 -5.47 4.06
N THR A 47 14.78 -4.76 5.00
CA THR A 47 14.18 -4.45 6.31
C THR A 47 12.97 -3.53 6.15
N ALA A 48 13.11 -2.44 5.40
CA ALA A 48 12.02 -1.51 5.09
C ALA A 48 10.87 -2.23 4.36
N GLY A 49 11.19 -3.06 3.37
CA GLY A 49 10.21 -3.87 2.65
C GLY A 49 9.48 -4.86 3.56
N PHE A 50 10.20 -5.56 4.45
CA PHE A 50 9.61 -6.49 5.40
C PHE A 50 8.67 -5.78 6.38
N PHE A 51 9.09 -4.64 6.95
CA PHE A 51 8.22 -3.85 7.83
C PHE A 51 6.99 -3.29 7.11
N ALA A 52 7.15 -2.83 5.86
CA ALA A 52 6.04 -2.38 5.04
C ALA A 52 5.02 -3.51 4.80
N LEU A 53 5.49 -4.74 4.52
CA LEU A 53 4.63 -5.91 4.43
C LEU A 53 3.97 -6.24 5.77
N TYR A 54 4.75 -6.31 6.84
CA TYR A 54 4.25 -6.71 8.17
C TYR A 54 3.16 -5.76 8.67
N ILE A 55 3.44 -4.45 8.66
CA ILE A 55 2.52 -3.42 9.13
C ILE A 55 1.37 -3.19 8.13
N GLY A 56 1.67 -3.19 6.83
CA GLY A 56 0.71 -2.86 5.78
C GLY A 56 -0.20 -4.01 5.34
N SER A 57 0.15 -5.27 5.63
CA SER A 57 -0.58 -6.46 5.13
C SER A 57 -2.03 -6.51 5.62
N LEU A 58 -2.24 -6.48 6.94
CA LEU A 58 -3.58 -6.59 7.52
C LEU A 58 -4.49 -5.45 7.05
N PRO A 59 -4.08 -4.17 7.12
CA PRO A 59 -4.93 -3.10 6.62
C PRO A 59 -5.19 -3.16 5.11
N ALA A 60 -4.20 -3.54 4.30
CA ALA A 60 -4.41 -3.71 2.86
C ALA A 60 -5.42 -4.82 2.57
N LEU A 61 -5.37 -5.94 3.29
CA LEU A 61 -6.33 -7.04 3.14
C LEU A 61 -7.75 -6.64 3.55
N VAL A 62 -7.90 -5.92 4.68
CA VAL A 62 -9.19 -5.39 5.12
C VAL A 62 -9.76 -4.41 4.09
N THR A 63 -8.96 -3.43 3.69
CA THR A 63 -9.34 -2.40 2.70
C THR A 63 -9.74 -3.03 1.37
N THR A 64 -8.98 -4.03 0.94
CA THR A 64 -9.27 -4.80 -0.26
C THR A 64 -10.56 -5.60 -0.15
N GLY A 65 -10.79 -6.27 0.98
CA GLY A 65 -12.02 -7.03 1.22
C GLY A 65 -13.25 -6.13 1.16
N LEU A 66 -13.17 -4.95 1.80
CA LEU A 66 -14.19 -3.91 1.71
C LEU A 66 -14.38 -3.42 0.27
N SER A 67 -13.28 -3.13 -0.44
CA SER A 67 -13.33 -2.73 -1.84
C SER A 67 -14.00 -3.79 -2.73
N ASP A 68 -13.69 -5.07 -2.52
CA ASP A 68 -14.26 -6.19 -3.28
C ASP A 68 -15.75 -6.39 -2.98
N ALA A 69 -16.20 -6.11 -1.74
CA ALA A 69 -17.60 -6.19 -1.36
C ALA A 69 -18.44 -5.00 -1.87
N ILE A 70 -17.88 -3.78 -1.81
CA ILE A 70 -18.63 -2.53 -2.01
C ILE A 70 -18.57 -2.07 -3.47
N SER A 71 -17.39 -2.12 -4.09
CA SER A 71 -17.19 -1.53 -5.42
C SER A 71 -18.06 -2.11 -6.54
N PRO A 72 -18.41 -3.42 -6.57
CA PRO A 72 -19.29 -3.96 -7.60
C PRO A 72 -20.65 -3.26 -7.72
N ALA A 73 -21.18 -2.71 -6.61
CA ALA A 73 -22.46 -2.00 -6.61
C ALA A 73 -22.44 -0.70 -7.44
N PHE A 74 -21.25 -0.18 -7.76
CA PHE A 74 -21.07 1.09 -8.48
C PHE A 74 -20.99 0.94 -10.01
N GLY A 75 -21.15 -0.28 -10.55
CA GLY A 75 -21.20 -0.52 -11.99
C GLY A 75 -20.02 0.09 -12.76
N ASN A 76 -20.28 1.08 -13.61
CA ASN A 76 -19.25 1.76 -14.41
C ASN A 76 -18.21 2.51 -13.55
N ALA A 77 -18.57 2.94 -12.33
CA ALA A 77 -17.66 3.63 -11.42
C ALA A 77 -16.89 2.67 -10.48
N ARG A 78 -17.02 1.35 -10.65
CA ARG A 78 -16.42 0.31 -9.80
C ARG A 78 -14.90 0.41 -9.63
N ARG A 79 -14.19 0.88 -10.65
CA ARG A 79 -12.73 1.10 -10.55
C ARG A 79 -12.40 2.33 -9.71
N THR A 80 -13.13 3.42 -9.91
CA THR A 80 -12.97 4.66 -9.15
C THR A 80 -13.35 4.47 -7.69
N SER A 81 -14.47 3.79 -7.39
CA SER A 81 -14.86 3.47 -6.02
C SER A 81 -13.81 2.61 -5.32
N ALA A 82 -13.27 1.60 -6.01
CA ALA A 82 -12.22 0.76 -5.48
C ALA A 82 -10.96 1.56 -5.15
N LEU A 83 -10.53 2.46 -6.05
CA LEU A 83 -9.40 3.35 -5.80
C LEU A 83 -9.64 4.22 -4.55
N VAL A 84 -10.80 4.85 -4.46
CA VAL A 84 -11.16 5.71 -3.31
C VAL A 84 -11.12 4.91 -2.01
N ILE A 85 -11.67 3.70 -1.99
CA ILE A 85 -11.61 2.82 -0.80
C ILE A 85 -10.16 2.51 -0.42
N HIS A 86 -9.28 2.24 -1.38
CA HIS A 86 -7.86 1.96 -1.11
C HIS A 86 -7.13 3.17 -0.55
N LEU A 87 -7.32 4.35 -1.14
CA LEU A 87 -6.71 5.58 -0.65
C LEU A 87 -7.24 5.96 0.74
N LEU A 88 -8.55 5.85 0.97
CA LEU A 88 -9.12 6.09 2.29
C LEU A 88 -8.61 5.08 3.32
N GLY A 89 -8.52 3.79 2.95
CA GLY A 89 -7.98 2.75 3.82
C GLY A 89 -6.54 3.04 4.25
N GLY A 90 -5.65 3.34 3.29
CA GLY A 90 -4.27 3.71 3.62
C GLY A 90 -4.16 4.98 4.46
N PHE A 91 -5.06 5.94 4.26
CA PHE A 91 -5.05 7.23 4.94
C PHE A 91 -5.48 7.06 6.40
N LEU A 92 -6.58 6.33 6.63
CA LEU A 92 -7.08 6.03 7.96
C LEU A 92 -6.09 5.21 8.78
N VAL A 93 -5.39 4.26 8.15
CA VAL A 93 -4.34 3.47 8.80
C VAL A 93 -3.21 4.36 9.29
N MET A 94 -2.74 5.29 8.46
CA MET A 94 -1.71 6.22 8.90
C MET A 94 -2.20 7.13 10.01
N PHE A 95 -3.43 7.64 9.93
CA PHE A 95 -4.01 8.43 11.02
C PHE A 95 -4.09 7.66 12.34
N ALA A 96 -4.45 6.37 12.28
CA ALA A 96 -4.48 5.50 13.44
C ALA A 96 -3.08 5.25 14.00
N LEU A 97 -2.08 4.98 13.15
CA LEU A 97 -0.68 4.76 13.56
C LEU A 97 -0.03 6.03 14.14
N LEU A 98 -0.37 7.20 13.60
CA LEU A 98 0.12 8.50 14.10
C LEU A 98 -0.60 8.95 15.38
N GLY A 99 -1.64 8.23 15.82
CA GLY A 99 -2.30 8.46 17.10
C GLY A 99 -3.13 9.75 17.17
N PHE A 100 -3.68 10.22 16.04
CA PHE A 100 -4.53 11.43 15.98
C PHE A 100 -3.90 12.68 16.61
N ARG A 101 -2.58 12.85 16.44
CA ARG A 101 -1.88 14.04 16.95
C ARG A 101 -2.49 15.32 16.34
N PRO A 102 -2.68 16.39 17.12
CA PRO A 102 -3.31 17.63 16.66
C PRO A 102 -2.43 18.43 15.68
N ARG A 103 -1.13 18.14 15.62
CA ARG A 103 -0.19 18.70 14.64
C ARG A 103 0.71 17.59 14.12
N LEU A 104 0.70 17.41 12.81
CA LEU A 104 1.58 16.48 12.11
C LEU A 104 2.86 17.22 11.71
N SER A 105 4.01 16.57 11.92
CA SER A 105 5.30 17.06 11.44
C SER A 105 5.43 16.89 9.92
N SER A 106 6.48 17.45 9.32
CA SER A 106 6.81 17.18 7.91
C SER A 106 7.03 15.69 7.63
N ASP A 107 7.67 14.99 8.57
CA ASP A 107 7.93 13.54 8.46
C ASP A 107 6.63 12.74 8.53
N ASP A 108 5.68 13.14 9.38
CA ASP A 108 4.37 12.51 9.47
C ASP A 108 3.63 12.64 8.12
N TRP A 109 3.65 13.81 7.50
CA TRP A 109 3.06 14.03 6.17
C TRP A 109 3.77 13.24 5.08
N PHE A 110 5.08 13.09 5.18
CA PHE A 110 5.83 12.21 4.30
C PHE A 110 5.34 10.77 4.42
N PHE A 111 5.18 10.23 5.64
CA PHE A 111 4.65 8.88 5.84
C PHE A 111 3.21 8.72 5.35
N VAL A 112 2.36 9.74 5.50
CA VAL A 112 1.01 9.75 4.91
C VAL A 112 1.11 9.67 3.39
N GLY A 113 1.95 10.49 2.76
CA GLY A 113 2.18 10.47 1.32
C GLY A 113 2.72 9.13 0.82
N LEU A 114 3.68 8.55 1.55
CA LEU A 114 4.26 7.25 1.23
C LEU A 114 3.23 6.12 1.34
N SER A 115 2.39 6.14 2.37
CA SER A 115 1.26 5.21 2.50
C SER A 115 0.26 5.34 1.36
N MET A 116 -0.05 6.58 0.93
CA MET A 116 -0.91 6.83 -0.23
C MET A 116 -0.29 6.29 -1.52
N GLY A 117 1.00 6.50 -1.73
CA GLY A 117 1.75 5.92 -2.83
C GLY A 117 1.70 4.39 -2.82
N ALA A 118 1.95 3.77 -1.66
CA ALA A 118 1.90 2.33 -1.49
C ALA A 118 0.49 1.76 -1.74
N ALA A 119 -0.56 2.40 -1.22
CA ALA A 119 -1.95 2.01 -1.43
C ALA A 119 -2.36 2.11 -2.92
N LEU A 120 -1.90 3.16 -3.61
CA LEU A 120 -2.11 3.31 -5.04
C LEU A 120 -1.41 2.20 -5.84
N VAL A 121 -0.15 1.92 -5.54
CA VAL A 121 0.64 0.85 -6.20
C VAL A 121 -0.02 -0.50 -5.97
N PHE A 122 -0.39 -0.79 -4.72
CA PHE A 122 -1.13 -1.98 -4.36
C PHE A 122 -2.41 -2.11 -5.22
N PHE A 123 -3.23 -1.06 -5.26
CA PHE A 123 -4.46 -1.04 -6.06
C PHE A 123 -4.18 -1.29 -7.55
N LEU A 124 -3.20 -0.60 -8.13
CA LEU A 124 -2.88 -0.74 -9.55
C LEU A 124 -2.45 -2.18 -9.90
N ILE A 125 -1.64 -2.81 -9.04
CA ILE A 125 -1.20 -4.19 -9.23
C ILE A 125 -2.37 -5.16 -9.04
N ASP A 126 -3.13 -5.04 -7.95
CA ASP A 126 -4.29 -5.89 -7.68
C ASP A 126 -5.33 -5.82 -8.80
N GLU A 127 -5.54 -4.61 -9.33
CA GLU A 127 -6.51 -4.36 -10.37
C GLU A 127 -6.05 -4.88 -11.72
N ARG A 128 -4.76 -4.72 -12.05
CA ARG A 128 -4.18 -5.27 -13.29
C ARG A 128 -4.21 -6.80 -13.31
N LEU A 129 -4.04 -7.42 -12.15
CA LEU A 129 -4.09 -8.87 -11.98
C LEU A 129 -5.51 -9.41 -11.78
N ARG A 130 -6.53 -8.54 -11.68
CA ARG A 130 -7.93 -8.96 -11.58
C ARG A 130 -8.33 -9.67 -12.87
N PRO A 131 -8.93 -10.87 -12.81
CA PRO A 131 -9.48 -11.51 -13.99
C PRO A 131 -10.52 -10.58 -14.62
N ARG A 132 -10.38 -10.30 -15.92
CA ARG A 132 -11.44 -9.61 -16.66
C ARG A 132 -12.66 -10.52 -16.63
N LEU A 133 -13.69 -10.13 -15.87
CA LEU A 133 -14.99 -10.75 -16.02
C LEU A 133 -15.43 -10.46 -17.45
N GLN A 134 -15.58 -11.50 -18.26
CA GLN A 134 -16.23 -11.35 -19.56
C GLN A 134 -17.61 -10.73 -19.30
N PRO A 135 -18.00 -9.65 -20.00
CA PRO A 135 -19.37 -9.17 -19.93
C PRO A 135 -20.29 -10.35 -20.30
N ARG A 136 -21.25 -10.64 -19.41
CA ARG A 136 -22.37 -11.53 -19.73
C ARG A 136 -23.34 -10.80 -20.64
#